data_AF-A0A2G6DDQ0-F1
#
_entry.id   AF-A0A2G6DDQ0-F1
#
_cell.length_a   1.000
_cell.length_b   1.000
_cell.length_c   1.000
_cell.angle_alpha   90.00
_cell.angle_beta   90.00
_cell.angle_gamma   90.00
#
_symmetry.space_group_name_H-M   'P 1'
#
loop_
_entity.id
_entity.type
_entity.pdbx_description
1 polymer ?
#
loop_
_entity_poly.entity_id
_entity_poly.type
_entity_poly.pdbx_seq_one_letter_code
_entity_poly.pdbx_strand_id
1 'polypeptide(L)'
;MILHLVRCGVDLEQVGLDLRQRVPLSLFRLRQHVYDSFYLLENASIAVVVISQQDLRRVGCEIDDTKNLINLIMGLATAKMAIMIVQKECGSWKVSLRGKANVDVSKIAKSLGGGGHKRAAGFDIKEFDSEQIIEKIIKEYRK
;
A
#
# COMPACT_ATOMS: atom_id res chain seq x y z
N MET A 1 26.75 -15.68 5.73
CA MET A 1 25.53 -15.49 6.56
C MET A 1 24.54 -16.65 6.39
N ILE A 2 23.95 -16.89 5.21
CA ILE A 2 22.98 -17.99 4.99
C ILE A 2 23.58 -19.38 5.28
N LEU A 3 24.79 -19.67 4.77
CA LEU A 3 25.53 -20.92 5.03
C LEU A 3 25.81 -21.19 6.52
N HIS A 4 25.91 -20.14 7.35
CA HIS A 4 26.10 -20.28 8.79
C HIS A 4 24.81 -20.72 9.48
N LEU A 5 23.67 -20.14 9.09
CA LEU A 5 22.34 -20.51 9.61
C LEU A 5 21.97 -21.97 9.27
N VAL A 6 22.27 -22.41 8.05
CA VAL A 6 22.07 -23.81 7.65
C VAL A 6 22.92 -24.76 8.49
N ARG A 7 24.20 -24.40 8.73
CA ARG A 7 25.10 -25.19 9.58
C ARG A 7 24.67 -25.22 11.05
N CYS A 8 23.93 -24.22 11.52
CA CYS A 8 23.31 -24.19 12.84
C CYS A 8 22.00 -24.97 12.92
N GLY A 9 21.58 -25.65 11.83
CA GLY A 9 20.40 -26.52 11.81
C GLY A 9 19.08 -25.83 11.46
N VAL A 10 19.11 -24.62 10.88
CA VAL A 10 17.89 -23.96 10.39
C VAL A 10 17.32 -24.74 9.21
N ASP A 11 16.07 -25.17 9.34
CA ASP A 11 15.29 -25.75 8.25
C ASP A 11 14.80 -24.65 7.30
N LEU A 12 15.54 -24.46 6.21
CA LEU A 12 15.21 -23.44 5.20
C LEU A 12 13.89 -23.73 4.47
N GLU A 13 13.49 -24.99 4.37
CA GLU A 13 12.24 -25.38 3.73
C GLU A 13 11.06 -24.95 4.59
N GLN A 14 11.07 -25.33 5.87
CA GLN A 14 10.02 -24.96 6.82
C GLN A 14 9.92 -23.43 6.98
N VAL A 15 11.05 -22.73 7.12
CA VAL A 15 11.07 -21.25 7.16
C VAL A 15 10.51 -20.65 5.87
N GLY A 16 10.86 -21.21 4.71
CA GLY A 16 10.36 -20.77 3.42
C GLY A 16 8.86 -21.03 3.23
N LEU A 17 8.33 -22.13 3.79
CA LEU A 17 6.90 -22.45 3.81
C LEU A 17 6.16 -21.48 4.72
N ASP A 18 6.64 -21.27 5.94
CA ASP A 18 5.98 -20.42 6.92
C ASP A 18 5.92 -18.95 6.46
N LEU A 19 6.97 -18.44 5.81
CA LEU A 19 6.98 -17.08 5.27
C LEU A 19 6.10 -16.88 4.03
N ARG A 20 5.87 -17.92 3.22
CA ARG A 20 5.17 -17.78 1.93
C ARG A 20 3.74 -18.30 1.95
N GLN A 21 3.46 -19.33 2.73
CA GLN A 21 2.21 -20.09 2.67
C GLN A 21 1.29 -19.84 3.86
N ARG A 22 1.75 -19.12 4.90
CA ARG A 22 0.87 -18.70 5.99
C ARG A 22 0.41 -17.27 5.78
N VAL A 23 -0.88 -17.11 5.54
CA VAL A 23 -1.55 -15.82 5.53
C VAL A 23 -2.74 -15.93 6.49
N PRO A 24 -2.80 -15.09 7.54
CA PRO A 24 -3.93 -15.08 8.46
C PRO A 24 -5.26 -14.84 7.73
N LEU A 25 -6.35 -15.42 8.24
CA LEU A 25 -7.70 -15.21 7.69
C LEU A 25 -8.08 -13.73 7.65
N SER A 26 -7.65 -12.94 8.65
CA SER A 26 -7.85 -11.49 8.70
C SER A 26 -7.24 -10.78 7.48
N LEU A 27 -5.97 -11.09 7.17
CA LEU A 27 -5.29 -10.54 6.00
C LEU A 27 -5.93 -10.99 4.69
N PHE A 28 -6.38 -12.25 4.59
CA PHE A 28 -7.15 -12.71 3.43
C PHE A 28 -8.45 -11.92 3.22
N ARG A 29 -9.21 -11.67 4.29
CA ARG A 29 -10.43 -10.85 4.25
C ARG A 29 -10.14 -9.39 3.90
N LEU A 30 -9.03 -8.84 4.39
CA LEU A 30 -8.59 -7.50 4.02
C LEU A 30 -8.25 -7.40 2.53
N ARG A 31 -7.60 -8.43 1.95
CA ARG A 31 -7.35 -8.50 0.50
C ARG A 31 -8.63 -8.51 -0.30
N GLN A 32 -9.61 -9.31 0.11
CA GLN A 32 -10.93 -9.32 -0.53
C GLN A 32 -11.54 -7.92 -0.52
N HIS A 33 -11.55 -7.26 0.64
CA HIS A 33 -12.04 -5.89 0.75
C HIS A 33 -11.32 -4.93 -0.20
N VAL A 34 -9.99 -5.00 -0.31
CA VAL A 34 -9.22 -4.18 -1.26
C VAL A 34 -9.63 -4.43 -2.71
N TYR A 35 -9.87 -5.68 -3.11
CA TYR A 35 -10.34 -6.00 -4.45
C TYR A 35 -11.76 -5.49 -4.72
N ASP A 36 -12.61 -5.49 -3.70
CA ASP A 36 -14.00 -5.03 -3.84
C ASP A 36 -14.11 -3.50 -3.84
N SER A 37 -13.17 -2.78 -3.21
CA SER A 37 -13.29 -1.34 -2.95
C SER A 37 -12.36 -0.44 -3.75
N PHE A 38 -11.34 -0.98 -4.42
CA PHE A 38 -10.48 -0.14 -5.25
C PHE A 38 -11.25 0.43 -6.46
N TYR A 39 -10.82 1.59 -6.93
CA TYR A 39 -11.36 2.21 -8.12
C TYR A 39 -10.27 2.83 -8.97
N LEU A 40 -10.64 3.26 -10.17
CA LEU A 40 -9.73 3.68 -11.22
C LEU A 40 -9.96 5.14 -11.60
N LEU A 41 -8.86 5.87 -11.78
CA LEU A 41 -8.83 7.26 -12.26
C LEU A 41 -7.93 7.36 -13.50
N GLU A 42 -7.97 8.51 -14.17
CA GLU A 42 -7.09 8.85 -15.31
C GLU A 42 -7.09 7.76 -16.40
N ASN A 43 -8.26 7.41 -16.95
CA ASN A 43 -8.41 6.36 -17.97
C ASN A 43 -7.77 5.02 -17.53
N ALA A 44 -8.05 4.60 -16.30
CA ALA A 44 -7.50 3.38 -15.68
C ALA A 44 -5.97 3.35 -15.49
N SER A 45 -5.31 4.51 -15.55
CA SER A 45 -3.86 4.60 -15.30
C SER A 45 -3.49 4.82 -13.84
N ILE A 46 -4.46 5.14 -12.97
CA ILE A 46 -4.25 5.26 -11.52
C ILE A 46 -5.25 4.37 -10.80
N ALA A 47 -4.75 3.46 -9.95
CA ALA A 47 -5.58 2.67 -9.06
C ALA A 47 -5.57 3.26 -7.64
N VAL A 48 -6.74 3.36 -7.02
CA VAL A 48 -6.90 3.98 -5.70
C VAL A 48 -7.67 3.04 -4.79
N VAL A 49 -7.22 2.90 -3.55
CA VAL A 49 -8.00 2.27 -2.48
C VAL A 49 -7.90 3.09 -1.21
N VAL A 50 -9.02 3.22 -0.50
CA VAL A 50 -9.11 3.84 0.81
C VAL A 50 -9.54 2.76 1.81
N ILE A 51 -8.82 2.64 2.91
CA ILE A 51 -9.08 1.66 3.97
C ILE A 51 -9.34 2.44 5.25
N SER A 52 -10.57 2.38 5.77
CA SER A 52 -10.93 3.05 7.02
C SER A 52 -10.48 2.25 8.24
N GLN A 53 -10.49 2.88 9.42
CA GLN A 53 -10.26 2.16 10.67
C GLN A 53 -11.38 1.15 10.95
N GLN A 54 -12.59 1.40 10.44
CA GLN A 54 -13.71 0.45 10.53
C GLN A 54 -13.44 -0.81 9.69
N ASP A 55 -12.87 -0.67 8.49
CA ASP A 55 -12.52 -1.81 7.63
C ASP A 55 -11.48 -2.72 8.29
N LEU A 56 -10.44 -2.11 8.88
CA LEU A 56 -9.41 -2.83 9.64
C LEU A 56 -9.99 -3.59 10.83
N ARG A 57 -10.81 -2.91 11.66
CA ARG A 57 -11.48 -3.53 12.80
C ARG A 57 -12.41 -4.67 12.38
N ARG A 58 -13.15 -4.50 11.28
CA ARG A 58 -14.10 -5.51 10.77
C ARG A 58 -13.42 -6.83 10.42
N VAL A 59 -12.20 -6.78 9.89
CA VAL A 59 -11.46 -7.99 9.47
C VAL A 59 -10.45 -8.47 10.52
N GLY A 60 -10.22 -7.70 11.59
CA GLY A 60 -9.24 -8.01 12.63
C GLY A 60 -7.80 -7.80 12.17
N CYS A 61 -7.55 -6.74 11.40
CA CYS A 61 -6.20 -6.34 10.96
C CYS A 61 -5.78 -5.02 11.63
N GLU A 62 -4.48 -4.82 11.70
CA GLU A 62 -3.86 -3.56 12.08
C GLU A 62 -3.35 -2.81 10.84
N ILE A 63 -3.00 -1.53 11.02
CA ILE A 63 -2.44 -0.73 9.93
C ILE A 63 -1.16 -1.36 9.33
N ASP A 64 -0.39 -2.09 10.14
CA ASP A 64 0.84 -2.73 9.71
C ASP A 64 0.63 -3.92 8.77
N ASP A 65 -0.55 -4.54 8.80
CA ASP A 65 -0.95 -5.59 7.86
C ASP A 65 -1.14 -5.05 6.42
N THR A 66 -1.31 -3.73 6.28
CA THR A 66 -1.55 -3.09 4.97
C THR A 66 -0.29 -2.88 4.13
N LYS A 67 0.93 -3.03 4.71
CA LYS A 67 2.22 -2.60 4.12
C LYS A 67 2.44 -3.04 2.66
N ASN A 68 1.92 -4.20 2.27
CA ASN A 68 2.11 -4.77 0.93
C ASN A 68 0.83 -4.81 0.06
N LEU A 69 -0.32 -4.37 0.57
CA LEU A 69 -1.59 -4.49 -0.14
C LEU A 69 -1.70 -3.59 -1.36
N ILE A 70 -1.01 -2.43 -1.35
CA ILE A 70 -0.91 -1.54 -2.51
C ILE A 70 -0.36 -2.26 -3.75
N ASN A 71 0.44 -3.32 -3.58
CA ASN A 71 0.99 -4.09 -4.71
C ASN A 71 -0.10 -4.86 -5.47
N LEU A 72 -1.22 -5.19 -4.82
CA LEU A 72 -2.34 -5.90 -5.47
C LEU A 72 -2.95 -5.03 -6.57
N ILE A 73 -3.25 -3.77 -6.25
CA ILE A 73 -3.83 -2.81 -7.20
C ILE A 73 -2.78 -2.25 -8.18
N MET A 74 -1.50 -2.16 -7.77
CA MET A 74 -0.40 -1.81 -8.68
C MET A 74 -0.14 -2.91 -9.74
N GLY A 75 -0.53 -4.16 -9.46
CA GLY A 75 -0.42 -5.29 -10.36
C GLY A 75 -1.28 -5.17 -11.62
N LEU A 76 -2.29 -4.29 -11.63
CA LEU A 76 -3.13 -4.03 -12.80
C LEU A 76 -2.28 -3.59 -14.00
N ALA A 77 -2.51 -4.21 -15.16
CA ALA A 77 -1.73 -3.96 -16.36
C ALA A 77 -1.78 -2.49 -16.79
N THR A 78 -2.97 -1.88 -16.74
CA THR A 78 -3.23 -0.49 -17.13
C THR A 78 -2.69 0.53 -16.14
N ALA A 79 -2.64 0.19 -14.85
CA ALA A 79 -2.23 1.12 -13.80
C ALA A 79 -0.75 1.47 -13.94
N LYS A 80 -0.44 2.76 -14.04
CA LYS A 80 0.92 3.32 -13.99
C LYS A 80 1.30 3.76 -12.58
N MET A 81 0.31 4.10 -11.76
CA MET A 81 0.46 4.47 -10.36
C MET A 81 -0.64 3.81 -9.51
N ALA A 82 -0.33 3.52 -8.26
CA ALA A 82 -1.29 3.12 -7.25
C ALA A 82 -1.21 4.02 -6.02
N ILE A 83 -2.37 4.31 -5.44
CA ILE A 83 -2.56 5.09 -4.23
C ILE A 83 -3.30 4.21 -3.22
N MET A 84 -2.75 4.08 -2.01
CA MET A 84 -3.42 3.44 -0.89
C MET A 84 -3.44 4.42 0.28
N ILE A 85 -4.64 4.72 0.76
CA ILE A 85 -4.88 5.64 1.87
C ILE A 85 -5.46 4.84 3.02
N VAL A 86 -4.81 4.84 4.18
CA VAL A 86 -5.24 4.07 5.35
C VAL A 86 -5.46 5.00 6.53
N GLN A 87 -6.63 4.93 7.16
CA GLN A 87 -6.94 5.74 8.33
C GLN A 87 -6.14 5.26 9.54
N LYS A 88 -5.55 6.18 10.30
CA LYS A 88 -4.93 5.92 11.60
C LYS A 88 -5.94 6.16 12.72
N GLU A 89 -5.72 5.53 13.87
CA GLU A 89 -6.57 5.73 15.05
C GLU A 89 -6.64 7.18 15.54
N CYS A 90 -5.57 7.96 15.35
CA CYS A 90 -5.51 9.38 15.71
C CYS A 90 -6.23 10.31 14.72
N GLY A 91 -6.95 9.74 13.74
CA GLY A 91 -7.73 10.47 12.74
C GLY A 91 -6.92 11.00 11.55
N SER A 92 -5.61 10.79 11.51
CA SER A 92 -4.78 11.09 10.32
C SER A 92 -4.80 9.94 9.33
N TRP A 93 -4.24 10.16 8.15
CA TRP A 93 -4.16 9.21 7.06
C TRP A 93 -2.70 8.87 6.74
N LYS A 94 -2.42 7.58 6.59
CA LYS A 94 -1.18 7.08 6.00
C LYS A 94 -1.39 6.91 4.50
N VAL A 95 -0.62 7.64 3.71
CA VAL A 95 -0.69 7.55 2.24
C VAL A 95 0.53 6.80 1.73
N SER A 96 0.29 5.75 0.95
CA SER A 96 1.31 4.99 0.24
C SER A 96 1.11 5.16 -1.26
N LEU A 97 2.22 5.39 -1.98
CA LEU A 97 2.27 5.55 -3.42
C LEU A 97 3.20 4.51 -4.03
N ARG A 98 2.76 3.87 -5.12
CA ARG A 98 3.59 3.02 -5.97
C ARG A 98 3.51 3.48 -7.41
N GLY A 99 4.66 3.47 -8.09
CA GLY A 99 4.75 3.83 -9.51
C GLY A 99 5.46 2.76 -10.32
N LYS A 100 5.03 2.55 -11.56
CA LYS A 100 5.80 1.83 -12.58
C LYS A 100 6.95 2.70 -13.11
N ALA A 101 7.82 2.13 -13.94
CA ALA A 101 9.10 2.72 -14.35
C ALA A 101 9.04 4.20 -14.82
N ASN A 102 7.91 4.63 -15.37
CA ASN A 102 7.74 5.96 -15.96
C ASN A 102 7.07 6.99 -15.01
N VAL A 103 6.79 6.63 -13.75
CA VAL A 103 6.15 7.51 -12.78
C VAL A 103 7.05 7.66 -11.55
N ASP A 104 7.47 8.90 -11.26
CA ASP A 104 8.26 9.24 -10.07
C ASP A 104 7.36 9.69 -8.91
N VAL A 105 6.91 8.74 -8.09
CA VAL A 105 6.03 9.02 -6.94
C VAL A 105 6.74 9.73 -5.79
N SER A 106 8.07 9.79 -5.79
CA SER A 106 8.82 10.47 -4.73
C SER A 106 8.63 11.98 -4.76
N LYS A 107 8.45 12.56 -5.95
CA LYS A 107 8.19 13.99 -6.12
C LYS A 107 6.84 14.38 -5.52
N ILE A 108 5.81 13.59 -5.81
CA ILE A 108 4.44 13.77 -5.27
C ILE A 108 4.45 13.68 -3.74
N ALA A 109 5.12 12.66 -3.19
CA ALA A 109 5.20 12.52 -1.74
C ALA A 109 5.94 13.70 -1.08
N LYS A 110 7.04 14.17 -1.68
CA LYS A 110 7.82 15.31 -1.16
C LYS A 110 7.02 16.62 -1.17
N SER A 111 6.24 16.89 -2.23
CA SER A 111 5.38 18.09 -2.27
C SER A 111 4.27 18.07 -1.22
N LEU A 112 3.94 16.88 -0.69
CA LEU A 112 2.94 16.68 0.36
C LEU A 112 3.57 16.39 1.74
N GLY A 113 4.85 16.74 1.92
CA GLY A 113 5.52 16.68 3.22
C GLY A 113 6.08 15.31 3.61
N GLY A 114 6.10 14.33 2.71
CA GLY A 114 6.73 13.02 2.94
C GLY A 114 7.97 12.78 2.08
N GLY A 115 8.16 11.53 1.66
CA GLY A 115 9.35 11.13 0.91
C GLY A 115 9.37 9.67 0.49
N GLY A 116 10.54 9.22 0.04
CA GLY A 116 10.77 7.85 -0.43
C GLY A 116 11.55 7.80 -1.75
N HIS A 117 11.36 6.70 -2.48
CA HIS A 117 12.02 6.40 -3.74
C HIS A 117 11.10 6.62 -4.95
N LYS A 118 11.70 6.72 -6.14
CA LYS A 118 10.97 6.98 -7.40
C LYS A 118 9.77 6.06 -7.63
N ARG A 119 9.86 4.80 -7.20
CA ARG A 119 8.80 3.78 -7.40
C ARG A 119 7.96 3.51 -6.14
N ALA A 120 8.32 4.08 -5.01
CA ALA A 120 7.73 3.75 -3.71
C ALA A 120 7.94 4.90 -2.74
N ALA A 121 6.87 5.62 -2.41
CA ALA A 121 6.92 6.78 -1.55
C ALA A 121 5.66 6.86 -0.70
N GLY A 122 5.66 7.74 0.30
CA GLY A 122 4.50 7.92 1.17
C GLY A 122 4.64 9.14 2.06
N PHE A 123 3.54 9.49 2.71
CA PHE A 123 3.42 10.60 3.63
C PHE A 123 2.26 10.36 4.60
N ASP A 124 2.23 11.11 5.70
CA ASP A 124 1.12 11.14 6.64
C ASP A 124 0.46 12.53 6.58
N ILE A 125 -0.87 12.59 6.72
CA ILE A 125 -1.61 13.85 6.60
C ILE A 125 -2.87 13.82 7.46
N LYS A 126 -3.26 14.93 8.10
CA LYS A 126 -4.41 14.96 9.04
C LYS A 126 -5.51 15.95 8.63
N GLU A 127 -5.14 16.97 7.86
CA GLU A 127 -5.93 18.17 7.61
C GLU A 127 -7.00 17.98 6.51
N PHE A 128 -7.04 16.80 5.88
CA PHE A 128 -7.86 16.54 4.70
C PHE A 128 -8.56 15.19 4.83
N ASP A 129 -9.75 15.09 4.24
CA ASP A 129 -10.39 13.80 4.00
C ASP A 129 -9.71 13.04 2.84
N SER A 130 -10.10 11.78 2.64
CA SER A 130 -9.53 10.94 1.59
C SER A 130 -9.71 11.50 0.18
N GLU A 131 -10.83 12.16 -0.13
CA GLU A 131 -11.11 12.68 -1.46
C GLU A 131 -10.18 13.86 -1.77
N GLN A 132 -10.05 14.80 -0.83
CA GLN A 132 -9.15 15.94 -0.91
C GLN A 132 -7.68 15.51 -1.02
N ILE A 133 -7.28 14.43 -0.35
CA ILE A 133 -5.93 13.87 -0.47
C ILE A 133 -5.69 13.38 -1.90
N ILE A 134 -6.65 12.65 -2.48
CA ILE A 134 -6.57 12.13 -3.86
C ILE A 134 -6.48 13.29 -4.85
N GLU A 135 -7.32 14.32 -4.71
CA GLU A 135 -7.28 15.49 -5.59
C GLU A 135 -5.91 16.16 -5.61
N LYS A 136 -5.28 16.33 -4.44
CA LYS A 136 -3.92 16.87 -4.34
C LYS A 136 -2.90 15.97 -5.02
N ILE A 137 -2.98 14.66 -4.83
CA ILE A 137 -2.08 13.69 -5.50
C ILE A 137 -2.25 13.76 -7.02
N ILE A 138 -3.49 13.80 -7.52
CA ILE A 138 -3.77 13.90 -8.96
C ILE A 138 -3.27 15.22 -9.54
N LYS A 139 -3.41 16.32 -8.80
CA LYS A 139 -2.87 17.62 -9.20
C LYS A 139 -1.35 17.57 -9.36
N GLU A 140 -0.63 16.94 -8.45
CA GLU A 140 0.83 16.76 -8.57
C GLU A 140 1.22 15.76 -9.66
N TYR A 141 0.40 14.73 -9.91
CA TYR A 141 0.63 13.75 -10.98
C TYR A 141 0.54 14.35 -12.39
N ARG A 142 -0.35 15.34 -12.59
CA ARG A 142 -0.58 15.99 -13.89
C ARG A 142 0.44 17.08 -14.25
N LYS A 143 1.32 17.47 -13.32
CA LYS A 143 2.40 18.44 -13.58
C LYS A 143 3.55 17.79 -14.34
#